data_AF-A0A1J7B9C5-F1
#
_entry.id   AF-A0A1J7B9C5-F1
#
_cell.length_a   1.000
_cell.length_b   1.000
_cell.length_c   1.000
_cell.angle_alpha   90.00
_cell.angle_beta   90.00
_cell.angle_gamma   90.00
#
_symmetry.space_group_name_H-M   'P 1'
#
loop_
_entity.id
_entity.type
_entity.pdbx_description
1 polymer ?
#
loop_
_entity_poly.entity_id
_entity_poly.type
_entity_poly.pdbx_seq_one_letter_code
_entity_poly.pdbx_strand_id
1 'polypeptide(L)'
;MSAKQGKARTYDALGRPITTTDGRGTTVTFTYNAHDRPIKVEGPNQTVTYTWDKDGNLAQRTDPTGTTRYAFDSLSRETVRTLPDGSQTVLTYTAEGNVESYEDPAGTVHYDYDDVNNLLTLTQPGDAEITFDYDANGSLTKKTFPGGTVEKITRDGSTRPTQITATSGQGTLTDLTFNYATDTGSDDTRLHSRQDTVNGWDYSYAYDATGRLTDTVLNQGGTLLRHWTLCYDAVGNITSYDDADTATCPGQYTLTYDDADQITSLNGDTSGFAYDAEGNQTAGAMRPESTFTNAQWNDLSQMTSVTHDGTVYAAAYASTDQSERTCLGDTAFHNGPVGLSGQTAAGVDINFTRCPEGDLHGFRTADKRYYYLTDLIGSIEAVVDEDGNKVNQYLYELFGAVRPETSEQVPQPYRYAGGYQDPTELYHLGARYLEPYIGRFTQPDPSGQELNPYLYAAGDPTNNIDPTGLGFWSSAWSAIDSLSKSSLAGKILYYWQGCLVGMGVAFSSGAFEFAAALGPEAALAVLGLTCWGGAKLSNVNALPEIGG
;
A
#
# COMPACT_ATOMS: atom_id res chain seq x y z
N MET A 1 -12.92 30.42 8.28
CA MET A 1 -11.97 30.15 9.38
C MET A 1 -12.40 28.85 10.05
N SER A 2 -12.09 27.72 9.42
CA SER A 2 -12.09 26.43 10.12
C SER A 2 -10.69 26.30 10.70
N ALA A 3 -10.53 26.54 12.00
CA ALA A 3 -9.26 26.28 12.66
C ALA A 3 -8.93 24.79 12.51
N LYS A 4 -7.67 24.43 12.29
CA LYS A 4 -7.16 23.08 12.55
C LYS A 4 -7.57 22.69 13.98
N GLN A 5 -8.71 22.01 14.14
CA GLN A 5 -9.15 21.56 15.45
C GLN A 5 -8.22 20.40 15.82
N GLY A 6 -7.20 20.71 16.61
CA GLY A 6 -6.23 19.71 17.04
C GLY A 6 -6.92 18.60 17.84
N LYS A 7 -6.52 17.35 17.61
CA LYS A 7 -6.94 16.20 18.42
C LYS A 7 -6.64 16.47 19.90
N ALA A 8 -7.67 16.44 20.75
CA ALA A 8 -7.48 16.57 22.19
C ALA A 8 -7.16 15.18 22.77
N ARG A 9 -6.07 15.06 23.53
CA ARG A 9 -5.67 13.81 24.17
C ARG A 9 -5.54 13.99 25.67
N THR A 10 -5.92 12.95 26.42
CA THR A 10 -5.58 12.84 27.84
C THR A 10 -4.73 11.61 28.05
N TYR A 11 -3.92 11.61 29.11
CA TYR A 11 -2.93 10.58 29.37
C TYR A 11 -3.03 10.07 30.79
N ASP A 12 -2.63 8.82 31.01
CA ASP A 12 -2.42 8.29 32.34
C ASP A 12 -1.05 8.68 32.92
N ALA A 13 -0.75 8.18 34.12
CA ALA A 13 0.52 8.44 34.82
C ALA A 13 1.76 7.87 34.10
N LEU A 14 1.59 6.97 33.13
CA LEU A 14 2.67 6.41 32.31
C LEU A 14 2.80 7.14 30.96
N GLY A 15 2.02 8.19 30.73
CA GLY A 15 2.03 8.95 29.47
C GLY A 15 1.32 8.22 28.33
N ARG A 16 0.55 7.17 28.61
CA ARG A 16 -0.24 6.48 27.59
C ARG A 16 -1.55 7.22 27.38
N PRO A 17 -2.02 7.40 26.13
CA PRO A 17 -3.27 8.08 25.86
C PRO A 17 -4.44 7.27 26.40
N ILE A 18 -5.29 7.87 27.23
CA ILE A 18 -6.51 7.25 27.76
C ILE A 18 -7.76 7.75 27.03
N THR A 19 -7.71 8.95 26.44
CA THR A 19 -8.74 9.43 25.53
C THR A 19 -8.14 10.17 24.35
N THR A 20 -8.78 10.06 23.19
CA THR A 20 -8.57 10.93 22.04
C THR A 20 -9.93 11.48 21.61
N THR A 21 -10.05 12.79 21.48
CA THR A 21 -11.20 13.48 20.91
C THR A 21 -10.82 14.11 19.59
N ASP A 22 -11.52 13.73 18.53
CA ASP A 22 -11.27 14.16 17.16
C ASP A 22 -11.99 15.49 16.81
N GLY A 23 -11.79 16.00 15.59
CA GLY A 23 -12.40 17.26 15.15
C GLY A 23 -13.94 17.23 15.11
N ARG A 24 -14.55 16.04 15.05
CA ARG A 24 -16.01 15.84 15.13
C ARG A 24 -16.54 15.89 16.57
N GLY A 25 -15.64 15.97 17.56
CA GLY A 25 -15.99 15.84 18.98
C GLY A 25 -16.20 14.40 19.43
N THR A 26 -15.87 13.43 18.57
CA THR A 26 -15.98 12.00 18.91
C THR A 26 -14.85 11.63 19.85
N THR A 27 -15.17 11.05 21.00
CA THR A 27 -14.18 10.65 21.99
C THR A 27 -14.02 9.14 22.02
N VAL A 28 -12.81 8.67 21.76
CA VAL A 28 -12.40 7.26 21.91
C VAL A 28 -11.60 7.11 23.19
N THR A 29 -11.92 6.10 23.98
CA THR A 29 -11.25 5.77 25.25
C THR A 29 -10.41 4.52 25.10
N PHE A 30 -9.22 4.52 25.70
CA PHE A 30 -8.27 3.40 25.69
C PHE A 30 -8.10 2.84 27.09
N THR A 31 -8.18 1.52 27.23
CA THR A 31 -7.87 0.81 28.48
C THR A 31 -6.70 -0.12 28.25
N TYR A 32 -5.76 -0.16 29.18
CA TYR A 32 -4.54 -0.98 29.12
C TYR A 32 -4.47 -1.97 30.27
N ASN A 33 -3.76 -3.07 30.04
CA ASN A 33 -3.35 -3.98 31.12
C ASN A 33 -2.06 -3.50 31.81
N ALA A 34 -1.58 -4.28 32.79
CA ALA A 34 -0.38 -3.95 33.56
C ALA A 34 0.95 -4.02 32.77
N HIS A 35 0.92 -4.48 31.51
CA HIS A 35 2.06 -4.56 30.60
C HIS A 35 2.01 -3.50 29.49
N ASP A 36 1.23 -2.45 29.69
CA ASP A 36 1.07 -1.36 28.74
C ASP A 36 0.43 -1.75 27.41
N ARG A 37 -0.23 -2.91 27.37
CA ARG A 37 -0.95 -3.37 26.19
C ARG A 37 -2.42 -3.01 26.27
N PRO A 38 -3.00 -2.51 25.17
CA PRO A 38 -4.41 -2.15 25.12
C PRO A 38 -5.28 -3.40 25.22
N ILE A 39 -6.37 -3.30 25.97
CA ILE A 39 -7.38 -4.37 26.13
C ILE A 39 -8.77 -3.92 25.68
N LYS A 40 -8.97 -2.61 25.52
CA LYS A 40 -10.23 -2.03 25.06
C LYS A 40 -10.00 -0.69 24.37
N VAL A 41 -10.65 -0.51 23.22
CA VAL A 41 -10.83 0.76 22.51
C VAL A 41 -12.33 0.99 22.39
N GLU A 42 -12.83 2.06 23.00
CA GLU A 42 -14.27 2.31 23.11
C GLU A 42 -14.61 3.71 22.57
N GLY A 43 -15.37 3.74 21.48
CA GLY A 43 -16.04 4.94 20.98
C GLY A 43 -17.52 4.97 21.38
N PRO A 44 -18.25 6.04 21.05
CA PRO A 44 -19.67 6.17 21.37
C PRO A 44 -20.58 5.07 20.78
N ASN A 45 -20.21 4.53 19.61
CA ASN A 45 -21.03 3.62 18.82
C ASN A 45 -20.36 2.25 18.58
N GLN A 46 -19.07 2.10 18.88
CA GLN A 46 -18.36 0.85 18.70
C GLN A 46 -17.32 0.57 19.80
N THR A 47 -17.04 -0.70 20.03
CA THR A 47 -16.03 -1.15 20.98
C THR A 47 -15.21 -2.27 20.35
N VAL A 48 -13.90 -2.19 20.50
CA VAL A 48 -12.94 -3.24 20.15
C VAL A 48 -12.25 -3.70 21.43
N THR A 49 -12.13 -5.01 21.62
CA THR A 49 -11.44 -5.61 22.79
C THR A 49 -10.34 -6.55 22.35
N TYR A 50 -9.29 -6.62 23.18
CA TYR A 50 -8.09 -7.39 22.90
C TYR A 50 -7.76 -8.29 24.09
N THR A 51 -7.30 -9.50 23.80
CA THR A 51 -6.70 -10.39 24.81
C THR A 51 -5.31 -10.79 24.36
N TRP A 52 -4.41 -10.97 25.33
CA TRP A 52 -3.01 -11.26 25.09
C TRP A 52 -2.65 -12.60 25.73
N ASP A 53 -1.81 -13.38 25.08
CA ASP A 53 -1.25 -14.57 25.69
C ASP A 53 -0.16 -14.22 26.73
N LYS A 54 0.43 -15.26 27.34
CA LYS A 54 1.48 -15.10 28.37
C LYS A 54 2.79 -14.53 27.83
N ASP A 55 3.06 -14.70 26.54
CA ASP A 55 4.28 -14.26 25.87
C ASP A 55 4.10 -12.84 25.30
N GLY A 56 2.85 -12.38 25.24
CA GLY A 56 2.45 -11.04 24.86
C GLY A 56 1.98 -10.89 23.44
N ASN A 57 1.66 -11.99 22.78
CA ASN A 57 1.07 -11.96 21.45
C ASN A 57 -0.43 -11.69 21.56
N LEU A 58 -1.00 -11.02 20.57
CA LEU A 58 -2.43 -10.76 20.50
C LEU A 58 -3.17 -12.09 20.27
N ALA A 59 -3.85 -12.63 21.28
CA ALA A 59 -4.51 -13.93 21.18
C ALA A 59 -5.95 -13.84 20.64
N GLN A 60 -6.62 -12.71 20.86
CA GLN A 60 -8.00 -12.49 20.41
C GLN A 60 -8.25 -11.00 20.20
N ARG A 61 -8.93 -10.67 19.12
CA ARG A 61 -9.57 -9.36 18.89
C ARG A 61 -11.07 -9.58 18.71
N THR A 62 -11.89 -8.75 19.35
CA THR A 62 -13.34 -8.73 19.14
C THR A 62 -13.79 -7.33 18.81
N ASP A 63 -14.43 -7.17 17.66
CA ASP A 63 -14.89 -5.91 17.07
C ASP A 63 -16.35 -6.09 16.55
N PRO A 64 -16.98 -5.07 15.94
CA PRO A 64 -18.36 -5.19 15.44
C PRO A 64 -18.58 -6.28 14.38
N THR A 65 -17.53 -6.73 13.68
CA THR A 65 -17.61 -7.82 12.69
C THR A 65 -17.54 -9.21 13.33
N GLY A 66 -17.08 -9.30 14.58
CA GLY A 66 -17.05 -10.52 15.38
C GLY A 66 -15.72 -10.74 16.07
N THR A 67 -15.36 -12.00 16.30
CA THR A 67 -14.14 -12.37 17.02
C THR A 67 -13.13 -13.05 16.12
N THR A 68 -11.94 -12.47 16.02
CA THR A 68 -10.75 -13.07 15.40
C THR A 68 -9.84 -13.64 16.48
N ARG A 69 -9.29 -14.84 16.25
CA ARG A 69 -8.37 -15.53 17.17
C ARG A 69 -7.04 -15.79 16.48
N TYR A 70 -5.96 -15.65 17.23
CA TYR A 70 -4.61 -15.88 16.73
C TYR A 70 -3.92 -16.89 17.63
N ALA A 71 -3.26 -17.87 17.01
CA ALA A 71 -2.39 -18.82 17.68
C ALA A 71 -0.95 -18.58 17.26
N PHE A 72 0.00 -18.81 18.17
CA PHE A 72 1.42 -18.58 17.93
C PHE A 72 2.22 -19.83 18.31
N ASP A 73 3.36 -20.00 17.67
CA ASP A 73 4.36 -20.98 18.10
C ASP A 73 5.18 -20.46 19.31
N SER A 74 6.14 -21.25 19.77
CA SER A 74 7.01 -20.88 20.89
C SER A 74 7.97 -19.72 20.61
N LEU A 75 8.08 -19.28 19.35
CA LEU A 75 8.89 -18.14 18.92
C LEU A 75 8.02 -16.90 18.66
N SER A 76 6.76 -16.90 19.09
CA SER A 76 5.81 -15.80 18.88
C SER A 76 5.50 -15.52 17.39
N ARG A 77 5.59 -16.53 16.53
CA ARG A 77 5.19 -16.44 15.12
C ARG A 77 3.76 -16.95 14.95
N GLU A 78 2.93 -16.23 14.20
CA GLU A 78 1.52 -16.58 13.99
C GLU A 78 1.41 -17.90 13.23
N THR A 79 0.65 -18.87 13.76
CA THR A 79 0.48 -20.20 13.14
C THR A 79 -0.94 -20.41 12.65
N VAL A 80 -1.94 -19.86 13.32
CA VAL A 80 -3.34 -19.97 12.91
C VAL A 80 -4.06 -18.65 13.20
N ARG A 81 -4.74 -18.13 12.18
CA ARG A 81 -5.79 -17.12 12.34
C ARG A 81 -7.14 -17.80 12.19
N THR A 82 -8.08 -17.51 13.08
CA THR A 82 -9.48 -17.93 12.93
C THR A 82 -10.36 -16.69 12.84
N LEU A 83 -11.06 -16.53 11.72
CA LEU A 83 -11.96 -15.40 11.45
C LEU A 83 -13.33 -15.60 12.10
N PRO A 84 -14.18 -14.56 12.19
CA PRO A 84 -15.50 -14.64 12.84
C PRO A 84 -16.46 -15.68 12.27
N ASP A 85 -16.35 -16.00 10.98
CA ASP A 85 -17.15 -17.02 10.31
C ASP A 85 -16.65 -18.46 10.55
N GLY A 86 -15.52 -18.60 11.27
CA GLY A 86 -14.87 -19.88 11.57
C GLY A 86 -13.87 -20.34 10.51
N SER A 87 -13.71 -19.61 9.41
CA SER A 87 -12.64 -19.86 8.45
C SER A 87 -11.27 -19.63 9.10
N GLN A 88 -10.26 -20.32 8.57
CA GLN A 88 -8.92 -20.28 9.12
C GLN A 88 -7.89 -19.98 8.05
N THR A 89 -6.84 -19.26 8.45
CA THR A 89 -5.58 -19.27 7.74
C THR A 89 -4.52 -19.95 8.61
N VAL A 90 -3.64 -20.73 7.99
CA VAL A 90 -2.60 -21.51 8.68
C VAL A 90 -1.25 -21.20 8.06
N LEU A 91 -0.28 -20.91 8.92
CA LEU A 91 1.12 -20.69 8.56
C LEU A 91 1.98 -21.79 9.16
N THR A 92 2.90 -22.31 8.36
CA THR A 92 4.00 -23.15 8.84
C THR A 92 5.33 -22.46 8.57
N TYR A 93 6.38 -22.91 9.25
CA TYR A 93 7.68 -22.25 9.17
C TYR A 93 8.80 -23.26 9.07
N THR A 94 9.81 -22.91 8.27
CA THR A 94 11.08 -23.64 8.21
C THR A 94 11.85 -23.52 9.53
N ALA A 95 12.89 -24.34 9.69
CA ALA A 95 13.78 -24.27 10.85
C ALA A 95 14.54 -22.94 10.93
N GLU A 96 14.80 -22.31 9.78
CA GLU A 96 15.53 -21.05 9.61
C GLU A 96 14.68 -19.82 9.94
N GLY A 97 13.36 -19.97 9.98
CA GLY A 97 12.45 -18.88 10.33
C GLY A 97 11.46 -18.47 9.24
N ASN A 98 11.67 -18.92 8.00
CA ASN A 98 10.90 -18.49 6.85
C ASN A 98 9.52 -19.16 6.83
N VAL A 99 8.52 -18.55 6.17
CA VAL A 99 7.20 -19.15 6.02
C VAL A 99 7.30 -20.31 5.02
N GLU A 100 7.02 -21.53 5.45
CA GLU A 100 7.10 -22.72 4.60
C GLU A 100 5.79 -22.95 3.83
N SER A 101 4.65 -22.64 4.44
CA SER A 101 3.35 -22.70 3.77
C SER A 101 2.37 -21.68 4.32
N TYR A 102 1.46 -21.24 3.46
CA TYR A 102 0.27 -20.47 3.79
C TYR A 102 -0.97 -21.20 3.27
N GLU A 103 -1.89 -21.57 4.14
CA GLU A 103 -3.16 -22.20 3.80
C GLU A 103 -4.31 -21.26 4.15
N ASP A 104 -5.24 -21.09 3.22
CA ASP A 104 -6.54 -20.45 3.45
C ASP A 104 -7.66 -21.34 2.86
N PRO A 105 -8.95 -20.96 2.96
CA PRO A 105 -10.02 -21.77 2.39
C PRO A 105 -9.91 -22.05 0.88
N ALA A 106 -9.08 -21.31 0.15
CA ALA A 106 -8.79 -21.51 -1.27
C ALA A 106 -7.57 -22.41 -1.54
N GLY A 107 -6.98 -22.98 -0.50
CA GLY A 107 -5.94 -24.00 -0.56
C GLY A 107 -4.56 -23.52 -0.07
N THR A 108 -3.59 -24.44 -0.12
CA THR A 108 -2.24 -24.23 0.39
C THR A 108 -1.28 -23.72 -0.68
N VAL A 109 -0.56 -22.65 -0.37
CA VAL A 109 0.63 -22.17 -1.10
C VAL A 109 1.88 -22.61 -0.33
N HIS A 110 2.86 -23.16 -1.04
CA HIS A 110 4.16 -23.54 -0.49
C HIS A 110 5.26 -22.60 -0.98
N TYR A 111 6.28 -22.41 -0.15
CA TYR A 111 7.40 -21.52 -0.43
C TYR A 111 8.71 -22.26 -0.15
N ASP A 112 9.58 -22.34 -1.16
CA ASP A 112 10.95 -22.84 -0.97
C ASP A 112 11.94 -21.70 -1.10
N TYR A 113 13.07 -21.84 -0.41
CA TYR A 113 14.10 -20.81 -0.32
C TYR A 113 15.47 -21.37 -0.67
N ASP A 114 16.37 -20.48 -1.10
CA ASP A 114 17.79 -20.79 -1.23
C ASP A 114 18.53 -20.79 0.13
N ASP A 115 19.81 -21.16 0.12
CA ASP A 115 20.65 -21.23 1.33
C ASP A 115 20.87 -19.86 2.03
N VAL A 116 20.53 -18.75 1.37
CA VAL A 116 20.61 -17.39 1.94
C VAL A 116 19.23 -16.78 2.19
N ASN A 117 18.19 -17.61 2.16
CA ASN A 117 16.77 -17.34 2.40
C ASN A 117 16.06 -16.49 1.33
N ASN A 118 16.59 -16.35 0.11
CA ASN A 118 15.79 -15.77 -0.98
C ASN A 118 14.72 -16.78 -1.43
N LEU A 119 13.51 -16.30 -1.74
CA LEU A 119 12.39 -17.15 -2.18
C LEU A 119 12.68 -17.75 -3.56
N LEU A 120 12.90 -19.06 -3.67
CA LEU A 120 13.18 -19.74 -4.93
C LEU A 120 11.90 -20.08 -5.70
N THR A 121 10.88 -20.55 -4.99
CA THR A 121 9.62 -21.02 -5.56
C THR A 121 8.43 -20.57 -4.74
N LEU A 122 7.31 -20.35 -5.43
CA LEU A 122 5.98 -20.27 -4.85
C LEU A 122 5.11 -21.29 -5.59
N THR A 123 4.66 -22.32 -4.89
CA THR A 123 3.81 -23.38 -5.44
C THR A 123 2.36 -23.15 -5.00
N GLN A 124 1.49 -22.79 -5.94
CA GLN A 124 0.07 -22.60 -5.71
C GLN A 124 -0.67 -23.96 -5.62
N PRO A 125 -1.91 -23.99 -5.09
CA PRO A 125 -2.75 -25.19 -5.17
C PRO A 125 -2.85 -25.75 -6.58
N GLY A 126 -2.70 -27.08 -6.69
CA GLY A 126 -2.65 -27.79 -7.97
C GLY A 126 -1.29 -27.74 -8.68
N ASP A 127 -0.21 -27.62 -7.92
CA ASP A 127 1.20 -27.76 -8.33
C ASP A 127 1.66 -26.76 -9.40
N ALA A 128 1.02 -25.57 -9.46
CA ALA A 128 1.42 -24.49 -10.35
C ALA A 128 2.50 -23.64 -9.67
N GLU A 129 3.71 -23.63 -10.23
CA GLU A 129 4.90 -23.05 -9.62
C GLU A 129 5.34 -21.75 -10.30
N ILE A 130 5.57 -20.71 -9.49
CA ILE A 130 6.28 -19.49 -9.88
C ILE A 130 7.71 -19.61 -9.36
N THR A 131 8.71 -19.36 -10.21
CA THR A 131 10.12 -19.39 -9.80
C THR A 131 10.78 -18.02 -9.89
N PHE A 132 11.75 -17.77 -9.01
CA PHE A 132 12.46 -16.50 -8.89
C PHE A 132 13.97 -16.71 -9.01
N ASP A 133 14.63 -15.88 -9.82
CA ASP A 133 16.09 -15.87 -9.93
C ASP A 133 16.65 -14.54 -9.41
N TYR A 134 17.78 -14.62 -8.71
CA TYR A 134 18.45 -13.48 -8.07
C TYR A 134 19.88 -13.29 -8.58
N ASP A 135 20.38 -12.05 -8.51
CA ASP A 135 21.79 -11.77 -8.71
C ASP A 135 22.62 -12.06 -7.43
N ALA A 136 23.95 -11.89 -7.52
CA ALA A 136 24.85 -12.16 -6.40
C ALA A 136 24.66 -11.18 -5.21
N ASN A 137 23.95 -10.08 -5.39
CA ASN A 137 23.57 -9.14 -4.33
C ASN A 137 22.17 -9.46 -3.76
N GLY A 138 21.57 -10.58 -4.19
CA GLY A 138 20.24 -11.04 -3.80
C GLY A 138 19.10 -10.40 -4.59
N SER A 139 19.38 -9.53 -5.57
CA SER A 139 18.33 -8.69 -6.18
C SER A 139 17.55 -9.51 -7.20
N LEU A 140 16.22 -9.41 -7.19
CA LEU A 140 15.38 -10.15 -8.14
C LEU A 140 15.72 -9.73 -9.59
N THR A 141 15.99 -10.74 -10.43
CA THR A 141 16.35 -10.57 -11.85
C THR A 141 15.36 -11.24 -12.79
N LYS A 142 14.63 -12.26 -12.33
CA LYS A 142 13.68 -12.97 -13.17
C LYS A 142 12.57 -13.61 -12.35
N LYS A 143 11.34 -13.56 -12.89
CA LYS A 143 10.20 -14.38 -12.50
C LYS A 143 9.83 -15.29 -13.66
N THR A 144 9.54 -16.55 -13.38
CA THR A 144 8.98 -17.48 -14.37
C THR A 144 7.62 -17.94 -13.86
N PHE A 145 6.56 -17.66 -14.63
CA PHE A 145 5.21 -18.08 -14.32
C PHE A 145 4.90 -19.42 -15.01
N PRO A 146 3.93 -20.19 -14.48
CA PRO A 146 3.32 -21.32 -15.18
C PRO A 146 2.91 -20.94 -16.62
N GLY A 147 3.10 -21.87 -17.55
CA GLY A 147 2.94 -21.58 -18.99
C GLY A 147 4.19 -21.03 -19.68
N GLY A 148 5.25 -20.74 -18.93
CA GLY A 148 6.54 -20.31 -19.48
C GLY A 148 6.61 -18.81 -19.80
N THR A 149 5.68 -18.01 -19.28
CA THR A 149 5.84 -16.54 -19.30
C THR A 149 6.98 -16.17 -18.36
N VAL A 150 7.90 -15.34 -18.83
CA VAL A 150 9.09 -14.91 -18.09
C VAL A 150 9.10 -13.39 -18.02
N GLU A 151 9.18 -12.83 -16.82
CA GLU A 151 9.47 -11.41 -16.59
C GLU A 151 10.93 -11.26 -16.14
N LYS A 152 11.70 -10.41 -16.81
CA LYS A 152 13.11 -10.12 -16.50
C LYS A 152 13.30 -8.69 -16.08
N ILE A 153 14.17 -8.47 -15.11
CA ILE A 153 14.55 -7.16 -14.59
C ILE A 153 16.05 -6.98 -14.83
N THR A 154 16.41 -5.99 -15.64
CA THR A 154 17.79 -5.55 -15.84
C THR A 154 18.05 -4.33 -14.97
N ARG A 155 19.25 -4.24 -14.40
CA ARG A 155 19.66 -3.15 -13.50
C ARG A 155 20.98 -2.52 -13.93
N ASP A 156 21.20 -1.28 -13.54
CA ASP A 156 22.48 -0.60 -13.69
C ASP A 156 23.46 -0.93 -12.54
N GLY A 157 24.65 -0.31 -12.56
CA GLY A 157 25.68 -0.49 -11.52
C GLY A 157 25.29 0.06 -10.14
N SER A 158 24.24 0.89 -10.07
CA SER A 158 23.62 1.37 -8.83
C SER A 158 22.39 0.54 -8.47
N THR A 159 22.23 -0.64 -9.09
CA THR A 159 21.15 -1.61 -8.86
C THR A 159 19.73 -1.09 -9.12
N ARG A 160 19.58 0.04 -9.84
CA ARG A 160 18.28 0.56 -10.26
C ARG A 160 17.76 -0.19 -11.49
N PRO A 161 16.47 -0.55 -11.58
CA PRO A 161 15.91 -1.18 -12.77
C PRO A 161 16.03 -0.27 -14.00
N THR A 162 16.66 -0.76 -15.06
CA THR A 162 16.76 -0.06 -16.35
C THR A 162 15.87 -0.67 -17.41
N GLN A 163 15.45 -1.92 -17.23
CA GLN A 163 14.51 -2.58 -18.14
C GLN A 163 13.70 -3.64 -17.40
N ILE A 164 12.39 -3.68 -17.65
CA ILE A 164 11.50 -4.79 -17.26
C ILE A 164 10.84 -5.31 -18.54
N THR A 165 11.08 -6.59 -18.86
CA THR A 165 10.56 -7.20 -20.07
C THR A 165 9.84 -8.50 -19.74
N ALA A 166 8.61 -8.69 -20.23
CA ALA A 166 7.88 -9.94 -20.13
C ALA A 166 7.70 -10.59 -21.50
N THR A 167 8.03 -11.88 -21.61
CA THR A 167 7.85 -12.67 -22.84
C THR A 167 7.17 -13.99 -22.55
N SER A 168 6.41 -14.52 -23.50
CA SER A 168 5.82 -15.86 -23.47
C SER A 168 6.00 -16.57 -24.81
N GLY A 169 5.39 -17.75 -24.96
CA GLY A 169 5.28 -18.43 -26.26
C GLY A 169 4.54 -17.60 -27.33
N GLN A 170 3.78 -16.58 -26.92
CA GLN A 170 3.05 -15.67 -27.81
C GLN A 170 3.89 -14.46 -28.28
N GLY A 171 5.10 -14.27 -27.73
CA GLY A 171 6.00 -13.16 -28.06
C GLY A 171 6.28 -12.24 -26.86
N THR A 172 6.68 -11.00 -27.15
CA THR A 172 6.90 -9.97 -26.12
C THR A 172 5.58 -9.36 -25.69
N LEU A 173 5.29 -9.38 -24.40
CA LEU A 173 4.02 -8.95 -23.82
C LEU A 173 4.10 -7.53 -23.26
N THR A 174 5.22 -7.21 -22.59
CA THR A 174 5.62 -5.88 -22.12
C THR A 174 7.13 -5.72 -22.30
N ASP A 175 7.60 -4.50 -22.60
CA ASP A 175 9.02 -4.17 -22.69
C ASP A 175 9.22 -2.71 -22.31
N LEU A 176 9.58 -2.49 -21.05
CA LEU A 176 9.65 -1.19 -20.41
C LEU A 176 11.11 -0.84 -20.14
N THR A 177 11.59 0.27 -20.69
CA THR A 177 12.94 0.79 -20.42
C THR A 177 12.84 2.06 -19.59
N PHE A 178 13.72 2.20 -18.60
CA PHE A 178 13.75 3.32 -17.65
C PHE A 178 15.08 4.07 -17.74
N ASN A 179 15.01 5.40 -17.81
CA ASN A 179 16.19 6.26 -17.87
C ASN A 179 16.16 7.31 -16.76
N TYR A 180 17.26 7.36 -16.01
CA TYR A 180 17.47 8.24 -14.86
C TYR A 180 18.38 9.43 -15.19
N ALA A 181 18.91 9.51 -16.42
CA ALA A 181 19.74 10.64 -16.81
C ALA A 181 18.89 11.89 -17.07
N THR A 182 19.33 13.04 -16.53
CA THR A 182 18.78 14.35 -16.84
C THR A 182 18.95 14.71 -18.32
N ASP A 183 18.31 15.79 -18.78
CA ASP A 183 18.49 16.34 -20.13
C ASP A 183 19.95 16.70 -20.47
N THR A 184 20.80 16.93 -19.45
CA THR A 184 22.23 17.20 -19.62
C THR A 184 23.09 15.92 -19.65
N GLY A 185 22.46 14.75 -19.53
CA GLY A 185 23.11 13.43 -19.47
C GLY A 185 23.74 13.11 -18.12
N SER A 186 23.40 13.86 -17.07
CA SER A 186 23.90 13.58 -15.72
C SER A 186 23.02 12.53 -15.04
N ASP A 187 23.64 11.61 -14.32
CA ASP A 187 22.92 10.60 -13.55
C ASP A 187 22.15 11.24 -12.37
N ASP A 188 20.84 11.02 -12.30
CA ASP A 188 19.95 11.45 -11.21
C ASP A 188 19.30 10.21 -10.57
N THR A 189 18.73 10.34 -9.38
CA THR A 189 18.01 9.24 -8.71
C THR A 189 16.58 9.05 -9.23
N ARG A 190 15.98 10.11 -9.79
CA ARG A 190 14.61 10.11 -10.29
C ARG A 190 14.53 9.66 -11.74
N LEU A 191 13.40 9.04 -12.10
CA LEU A 191 13.08 8.65 -13.45
C LEU A 191 12.83 9.91 -14.31
N HIS A 192 13.62 10.09 -15.38
CA HIS A 192 13.44 11.20 -16.32
C HIS A 192 12.69 10.77 -17.58
N SER A 193 12.76 9.50 -17.96
CA SER A 193 11.92 8.96 -19.03
C SER A 193 11.67 7.46 -18.89
N ARG A 194 10.53 7.00 -19.45
CA ARG A 194 10.27 5.57 -19.69
C ARG A 194 9.82 5.34 -21.12
N GLN A 195 10.17 4.18 -21.68
CA GLN A 195 9.72 3.75 -23.00
C GLN A 195 9.00 2.41 -22.88
N ASP A 196 7.85 2.27 -23.54
CA ASP A 196 7.19 0.99 -23.79
C ASP A 196 7.36 0.63 -25.27
N THR A 197 8.27 -0.31 -25.55
CA THR A 197 8.60 -0.70 -26.93
C THR A 197 7.46 -1.47 -27.60
N VAL A 198 6.62 -2.17 -26.83
CA VAL A 198 5.50 -2.97 -27.36
C VAL A 198 4.42 -2.05 -27.92
N ASN A 199 4.08 -0.99 -27.19
CA ASN A 199 3.07 -0.01 -27.63
C ASN A 199 3.67 1.16 -28.42
N GLY A 200 5.01 1.30 -28.45
CA GLY A 200 5.72 2.38 -29.10
C GLY A 200 5.56 3.74 -28.41
N TRP A 201 5.40 3.72 -27.07
CA TRP A 201 5.18 4.91 -26.25
C TRP A 201 6.45 5.39 -25.58
N ASP A 202 6.65 6.70 -25.61
CA ASP A 202 7.78 7.38 -24.98
C ASP A 202 7.25 8.42 -24.00
N TYR A 203 7.59 8.28 -22.73
CA TYR A 203 7.23 9.20 -21.65
C TYR A 203 8.47 9.97 -21.19
N SER A 204 8.34 11.28 -20.98
CA SER A 204 9.34 12.09 -20.28
C SER A 204 8.72 12.82 -19.08
N TYR A 205 9.48 12.94 -18.00
CA TYR A 205 9.04 13.48 -16.72
C TYR A 205 9.87 14.71 -16.34
N ALA A 206 9.21 15.74 -15.83
CA ALA A 206 9.86 16.89 -15.22
C ALA A 206 9.40 17.09 -13.78
N TYR A 207 10.26 17.67 -12.96
CA TYR A 207 10.02 17.87 -11.54
C TYR A 207 10.38 19.29 -11.12
N ASP A 208 9.71 19.82 -10.11
CA ASP A 208 10.07 21.08 -9.50
C ASP A 208 11.30 20.96 -8.56
N ALA A 209 11.72 22.10 -8.00
CA ALA A 209 12.87 22.17 -7.11
C ALA A 209 12.69 21.42 -5.78
N THR A 210 11.47 21.06 -5.42
CA THR A 210 11.15 20.24 -4.24
C THR A 210 10.98 18.76 -4.58
N GLY A 211 11.11 18.38 -5.85
CA GLY A 211 11.03 17.00 -6.32
C GLY A 211 9.63 16.54 -6.74
N ARG A 212 8.63 17.43 -6.79
CA ARG A 212 7.26 17.09 -7.20
C ARG A 212 7.16 17.03 -8.72
N LEU A 213 6.44 16.06 -9.27
CA LEU A 213 6.21 15.87 -10.70
C LEU A 213 5.42 17.07 -11.26
N THR A 214 5.97 17.82 -12.21
CA THR A 214 5.29 18.95 -12.85
C THR A 214 4.80 18.63 -14.24
N ASP A 215 5.52 17.80 -14.99
CA ASP A 215 5.16 17.51 -16.37
C ASP A 215 5.36 16.04 -16.69
N THR A 216 4.44 15.50 -17.47
CA THR A 216 4.62 14.22 -18.16
C THR A 216 4.24 14.41 -19.62
N VAL A 217 5.11 14.01 -20.53
CA VAL A 217 4.85 14.09 -21.97
C VAL A 217 4.85 12.68 -22.53
N LEU A 218 3.75 12.28 -23.18
CA LEU A 218 3.62 11.00 -23.86
C LEU A 218 3.63 11.20 -25.37
N ASN A 219 4.61 10.58 -26.04
CA ASN A 219 4.70 10.51 -27.49
C ASN A 219 4.51 9.07 -28.00
N GLN A 220 4.06 8.93 -29.24
CA GLN A 220 4.08 7.66 -29.98
C GLN A 220 4.65 7.87 -31.37
N GLY A 221 5.75 7.20 -31.68
CA GLY A 221 6.46 7.36 -32.97
C GLY A 221 6.85 8.82 -33.26
N GLY A 222 7.17 9.61 -32.23
CA GLY A 222 7.51 11.03 -32.33
C GLY A 222 6.32 11.99 -32.44
N THR A 223 5.08 11.49 -32.39
CA THR A 223 3.86 12.31 -32.33
C THR A 223 3.43 12.49 -30.88
N LEU A 224 3.18 13.74 -30.46
CA LEU A 224 2.61 14.03 -29.15
C LEU A 224 1.20 13.42 -29.07
N LEU A 225 0.99 12.57 -28.07
CA LEU A 225 -0.33 12.04 -27.75
C LEU A 225 -0.97 12.79 -26.59
N ARG A 226 -0.19 13.12 -25.56
CA ARG A 226 -0.65 13.83 -24.36
C ARG A 226 0.48 14.58 -23.67
N HIS A 227 0.14 15.70 -23.04
CA HIS A 227 1.01 16.42 -22.11
C HIS A 227 0.21 16.69 -20.84
N TRP A 228 0.62 16.11 -19.72
CA TRP A 228 0.07 16.46 -18.42
C TRP A 228 0.94 17.51 -17.74
N THR A 229 0.33 18.60 -17.25
CA THR A 229 1.02 19.63 -16.46
C THR A 229 0.34 19.78 -15.11
N LEU A 230 1.12 19.75 -14.02
CA LEU A 230 0.68 19.89 -12.64
C LEU A 230 1.26 21.15 -12.01
N CYS A 231 0.41 21.98 -11.41
CA CYS A 231 0.80 23.18 -10.69
C CYS A 231 0.54 23.03 -9.20
N TYR A 232 1.52 23.37 -8.37
CA TYR A 232 1.43 23.22 -6.93
C TYR A 232 1.43 24.57 -6.21
N ASP A 233 0.78 24.60 -5.05
CA ASP A 233 1.07 25.63 -4.04
C ASP A 233 2.35 25.29 -3.24
N ALA A 234 2.63 26.08 -2.20
CA ALA A 234 3.82 25.93 -1.39
C ALA A 234 3.82 24.66 -0.51
N VAL A 235 2.65 24.09 -0.19
CA VAL A 235 2.53 22.90 0.66
C VAL A 235 2.32 21.62 -0.15
N GLY A 236 2.08 21.72 -1.45
CA GLY A 236 1.95 20.56 -2.35
C GLY A 236 0.54 20.25 -2.80
N ASN A 237 -0.43 21.12 -2.54
CA ASN A 237 -1.74 20.97 -3.15
C ASN A 237 -1.64 21.24 -4.67
N ILE A 238 -2.23 20.37 -5.49
CA ILE A 238 -2.36 20.60 -6.93
C ILE A 238 -3.40 21.69 -7.15
N THR A 239 -2.96 22.90 -7.49
CA THR A 239 -3.82 24.08 -7.73
C THR A 239 -4.42 24.09 -9.14
N SER A 240 -3.77 23.43 -10.08
CA SER A 240 -4.35 23.15 -11.39
C SER A 240 -3.67 21.98 -12.06
N TYR A 241 -4.38 21.29 -12.94
CA TYR A 241 -3.83 20.29 -13.83
C TYR A 241 -4.42 20.41 -15.24
N ASP A 242 -3.66 19.95 -16.23
CA ASP A 242 -4.08 19.87 -17.62
C ASP A 242 -3.80 18.47 -18.17
N ASP A 243 -4.62 18.02 -19.12
CA ASP A 243 -4.43 16.79 -19.90
C ASP A 243 -4.39 17.05 -21.42
N ALA A 244 -4.35 18.33 -21.82
CA ALA A 244 -4.30 18.78 -23.20
C ALA A 244 -2.87 18.88 -23.77
N ASP A 245 -2.73 19.08 -25.08
CA ASP A 245 -1.45 19.21 -25.80
C ASP A 245 -0.64 20.48 -25.46
N THR A 246 -0.91 21.15 -24.33
CA THR A 246 -0.30 22.43 -23.98
C THR A 246 0.20 22.47 -22.53
N ALA A 247 1.50 22.70 -22.36
CA ALA A 247 2.14 22.93 -21.07
C ALA A 247 1.77 24.31 -20.49
N THR A 248 0.62 24.41 -19.80
CA THR A 248 0.16 25.69 -19.23
C THR A 248 -0.05 25.61 -17.73
N CYS A 249 0.30 26.70 -17.05
CA CYS A 249 0.04 26.90 -15.63
C CYS A 249 -0.56 28.31 -15.43
N PRO A 250 -1.81 28.43 -14.95
CA PRO A 250 -2.72 27.34 -14.58
C PRO A 250 -3.18 26.51 -15.79
N GLY A 251 -3.43 25.22 -15.56
CA GLY A 251 -4.00 24.27 -16.53
C GLY A 251 -5.52 24.38 -16.69
N GLN A 252 -6.12 23.50 -17.50
CA GLN A 252 -7.57 23.48 -17.76
C GLN A 252 -8.41 23.33 -16.48
N TYR A 253 -7.99 22.42 -15.59
CA TYR A 253 -8.70 22.14 -14.34
C TYR A 253 -8.06 22.91 -13.20
N THR A 254 -8.84 23.72 -12.48
CA THR A 254 -8.36 24.56 -11.36
C THR A 254 -9.01 24.15 -10.06
N LEU A 255 -8.21 24.08 -9.00
CA LEU A 255 -8.60 23.62 -7.66
C LEU A 255 -8.29 24.70 -6.63
N THR A 256 -9.21 24.90 -5.68
CA THR A 256 -8.97 25.78 -4.53
C THR A 256 -9.03 25.00 -3.24
N TYR A 257 -8.27 25.46 -2.25
CA TYR A 257 -8.12 24.79 -0.96
C TYR A 257 -8.45 25.73 0.20
N ASP A 258 -8.89 25.17 1.32
CA ASP A 258 -8.96 25.90 2.59
C ASP A 258 -7.66 25.77 3.40
N ASP A 259 -7.64 26.36 4.60
CA ASP A 259 -6.47 26.34 5.51
C ASP A 259 -6.15 24.94 6.07
N ALA A 260 -7.04 23.96 5.85
CA ALA A 260 -6.86 22.56 6.23
C ALA A 260 -6.47 21.68 5.03
N ASP A 261 -6.08 22.28 3.90
CA ASP A 261 -5.69 21.59 2.66
C ASP A 261 -6.82 20.74 2.04
N GLN A 262 -8.07 21.11 2.34
CA GLN A 262 -9.26 20.47 1.79
C GLN A 262 -9.72 21.18 0.50
N ILE A 263 -10.09 20.40 -0.52
CA ILE A 263 -10.60 20.96 -1.78
C ILE A 263 -11.94 21.64 -1.54
N THR A 264 -12.04 22.91 -1.93
CA THR A 264 -13.25 23.73 -1.78
C THR A 264 -13.92 24.08 -3.10
N SER A 265 -13.19 23.99 -4.21
CA SER A 265 -13.79 24.13 -5.53
C SER A 265 -13.01 23.40 -6.62
N LEU A 266 -13.73 22.97 -7.65
CA LEU A 266 -13.19 22.48 -8.92
C LEU A 266 -13.76 23.35 -10.05
N ASN A 267 -12.89 24.02 -10.81
CA ASN A 267 -13.26 24.96 -11.87
C ASN A 267 -14.22 26.07 -11.40
N GLY A 268 -14.06 26.50 -10.13
CA GLY A 268 -14.90 27.50 -9.49
C GLY A 268 -16.26 26.98 -8.97
N ASP A 269 -16.60 25.71 -9.21
CA ASP A 269 -17.77 25.09 -8.58
C ASP A 269 -17.44 24.70 -7.13
N THR A 270 -18.16 25.32 -6.19
CA THR A 270 -17.99 25.15 -4.74
C THR A 270 -18.96 24.15 -4.13
N SER A 271 -19.86 23.58 -4.92
CA SER A 271 -20.91 22.69 -4.43
C SER A 271 -20.49 21.21 -4.34
N GLY A 272 -19.35 20.85 -4.94
CA GLY A 272 -18.95 19.47 -5.11
C GLY A 272 -18.33 18.81 -3.88
N PHE A 273 -17.51 19.51 -3.10
CA PHE A 273 -16.69 18.91 -2.05
C PHE A 273 -17.18 19.24 -0.65
N ALA A 274 -17.21 18.22 0.22
CA ALA A 274 -17.55 18.38 1.62
C ALA A 274 -16.71 17.43 2.48
N TYR A 275 -16.43 17.85 3.72
CA TYR A 275 -15.65 17.10 4.70
C TYR A 275 -16.34 17.15 6.05
N ASP A 276 -16.16 16.12 6.85
CA ASP A 276 -16.47 16.20 8.27
C ASP A 276 -15.43 17.05 9.01
N ALA A 277 -15.66 17.29 10.30
CA ALA A 277 -14.78 18.14 11.09
C ALA A 277 -13.42 17.50 11.44
N GLU A 278 -13.23 16.20 11.17
CA GLU A 278 -11.92 15.53 11.25
C GLU A 278 -11.15 15.63 9.93
N GLY A 279 -11.82 16.03 8.85
CA GLY A 279 -11.24 16.18 7.51
C GLY A 279 -11.46 14.97 6.61
N ASN A 280 -12.32 14.04 7.00
CA ASN A 280 -12.68 12.94 6.10
C ASN A 280 -13.68 13.45 5.05
N GLN A 281 -13.45 13.14 3.78
CA GLN A 281 -14.32 13.54 2.69
C GLN A 281 -15.69 12.87 2.81
N THR A 282 -16.76 13.66 2.79
CA THR A 282 -18.16 13.21 2.86
C THR A 282 -18.87 13.33 1.51
N ALA A 283 -18.38 14.20 0.63
CA ALA A 283 -18.82 14.34 -0.75
C ALA A 283 -17.70 14.92 -1.64
N GLY A 284 -17.76 14.64 -2.94
CA GLY A 284 -16.93 15.24 -3.98
C GLY A 284 -16.26 14.24 -4.90
N ALA A 285 -16.39 14.45 -6.21
CA ALA A 285 -15.74 13.66 -7.24
C ALA A 285 -14.90 14.59 -8.13
N MET A 286 -13.75 14.11 -8.62
CA MET A 286 -12.89 14.89 -9.52
C MET A 286 -13.47 15.00 -10.93
N ARG A 287 -14.38 14.10 -11.30
CA ARG A 287 -14.96 14.02 -12.63
C ARG A 287 -16.39 14.54 -12.63
N PRO A 288 -16.76 15.48 -13.52
CA PRO A 288 -18.13 15.98 -13.64
C PRO A 288 -19.18 14.89 -13.94
N GLU A 289 -18.77 13.79 -14.55
CA GLU A 289 -19.59 12.63 -14.90
C GLU A 289 -19.78 11.63 -13.75
N SER A 290 -19.00 11.76 -12.67
CA SER A 290 -19.08 10.88 -11.50
C SER A 290 -19.59 11.66 -10.28
N THR A 291 -20.19 10.92 -9.34
CA THR A 291 -20.71 11.44 -8.09
C THR A 291 -20.17 10.62 -6.94
N PHE A 292 -19.74 11.32 -5.89
CA PHE A 292 -19.33 10.72 -4.62
C PHE A 292 -20.04 11.51 -3.52
N THR A 293 -20.96 10.88 -2.81
CA THR A 293 -21.83 11.55 -1.85
C THR A 293 -22.11 10.67 -0.64
N ASN A 294 -22.58 11.28 0.44
CA ASN A 294 -23.05 10.59 1.64
C ASN A 294 -22.02 9.63 2.25
N ALA A 295 -20.71 9.88 2.11
CA ALA A 295 -19.72 9.04 2.78
C ALA A 295 -19.86 9.18 4.30
N GLN A 296 -19.94 8.04 5.00
CA GLN A 296 -20.15 7.96 6.45
C GLN A 296 -18.91 7.39 7.13
N TRP A 297 -18.48 8.04 8.21
CA TRP A 297 -17.25 7.71 8.94
C TRP A 297 -17.57 7.36 10.38
N ASN A 298 -17.09 6.23 10.88
CA ASN A 298 -17.35 5.80 12.27
C ASN A 298 -16.42 6.48 13.29
N ASP A 299 -16.51 6.04 14.54
CA ASP A 299 -15.75 6.63 15.65
C ASP A 299 -14.22 6.53 15.51
N LEU A 300 -13.74 5.61 14.66
CA LEU A 300 -12.32 5.37 14.38
C LEU A 300 -11.89 5.92 13.02
N SER A 301 -12.73 6.78 12.41
CA SER A 301 -12.50 7.38 11.09
C SER A 301 -12.33 6.33 9.99
N GLN A 302 -13.10 5.24 10.05
CA GLN A 302 -13.22 4.27 8.98
C GLN A 302 -14.44 4.59 8.10
N MET A 303 -14.29 4.56 6.77
CA MET A 303 -15.41 4.82 5.84
C MET A 303 -16.38 3.63 5.83
N THR A 304 -17.51 3.76 6.51
CA THR A 304 -18.54 2.70 6.69
C THR A 304 -19.61 2.65 5.61
N SER A 305 -19.75 3.72 4.82
CA SER A 305 -20.66 3.74 3.68
C SER A 305 -20.27 4.86 2.74
N VAL A 306 -20.57 4.73 1.45
CA VAL A 306 -20.54 5.82 0.47
C VAL A 306 -21.54 5.58 -0.65
N THR A 307 -22.11 6.65 -1.21
CA THR A 307 -22.86 6.60 -2.46
C THR A 307 -21.98 7.07 -3.61
N HIS A 308 -21.68 6.15 -4.52
CA HIS A 308 -20.95 6.44 -5.76
C HIS A 308 -21.83 6.10 -6.97
N ASP A 309 -22.05 7.08 -7.85
CA ASP A 309 -22.89 6.96 -9.05
C ASP A 309 -24.27 6.34 -8.79
N GLY A 310 -24.90 6.81 -7.70
CA GLY A 310 -26.23 6.38 -7.26
C GLY A 310 -26.26 5.03 -6.56
N THR A 311 -25.13 4.31 -6.48
CA THR A 311 -25.01 3.02 -5.80
C THR A 311 -24.45 3.21 -4.39
N VAL A 312 -25.06 2.58 -3.39
CA VAL A 312 -24.59 2.62 -2.00
C VAL A 312 -23.66 1.43 -1.74
N TYR A 313 -22.45 1.74 -1.30
CA TYR A 313 -21.45 0.77 -0.90
C TYR A 313 -21.25 0.85 0.62
N ALA A 314 -21.86 -0.07 1.36
CA ALA A 314 -21.64 -0.22 2.80
C ALA A 314 -20.33 -0.98 3.05
N ALA A 315 -19.58 -0.61 4.08
CA ALA A 315 -18.31 -1.24 4.44
C ALA A 315 -18.22 -1.54 5.93
N ALA A 316 -17.47 -2.58 6.27
CA ALA A 316 -17.15 -2.96 7.63
C ALA A 316 -15.67 -3.31 7.75
N TYR A 317 -15.14 -3.22 8.97
CA TYR A 317 -13.71 -3.35 9.24
C TYR A 317 -13.50 -4.16 10.51
N ALA A 318 -12.58 -5.11 10.44
CA ALA A 318 -12.11 -5.88 11.58
C ALA A 318 -10.80 -5.27 12.08
N SER A 319 -10.75 -3.99 12.43
CA SER A 319 -9.53 -3.34 12.93
C SER A 319 -9.88 -2.00 13.57
N THR A 320 -8.92 -1.35 14.22
CA THR A 320 -9.07 0.03 14.71
C THR A 320 -8.59 1.11 13.74
N ASP A 321 -8.21 0.70 12.53
CA ASP A 321 -7.83 1.57 11.41
C ASP A 321 -8.52 1.06 10.12
N GLN A 322 -8.19 1.60 8.95
CA GLN A 322 -8.86 1.19 7.71
C GLN A 322 -8.26 -0.06 7.04
N SER A 323 -7.22 -0.66 7.61
CA SER A 323 -6.40 -1.67 6.92
C SER A 323 -7.11 -3.00 6.70
N GLU A 324 -7.91 -3.47 7.66
CA GLU A 324 -8.63 -4.75 7.54
C GLU A 324 -10.13 -4.53 7.23
N ARG A 325 -10.43 -4.03 6.02
CA ARG A 325 -11.81 -3.95 5.49
C ARG A 325 -12.33 -5.36 5.21
N THR A 326 -13.45 -5.74 5.81
CA THR A 326 -14.07 -7.08 5.66
C THR A 326 -15.15 -7.13 4.59
N CYS A 327 -15.74 -5.99 4.23
CA CYS A 327 -16.66 -5.91 3.09
C CYS A 327 -16.73 -4.51 2.47
N LEU A 328 -17.19 -4.46 1.22
CA LEU A 328 -17.65 -3.27 0.51
C LEU A 328 -18.81 -3.66 -0.42
N GLY A 329 -20.00 -3.13 -0.15
CA GLY A 329 -21.23 -3.57 -0.82
C GLY A 329 -21.43 -5.08 -0.64
N ASP A 330 -21.65 -5.79 -1.75
CA ASP A 330 -21.82 -7.25 -1.78
C ASP A 330 -20.49 -8.03 -1.84
N THR A 331 -19.35 -7.34 -1.78
CA THR A 331 -18.01 -7.97 -1.80
C THR A 331 -17.54 -8.22 -0.38
N ALA A 332 -17.26 -9.48 -0.04
CA ALA A 332 -16.58 -9.89 1.18
C ALA A 332 -15.07 -10.05 0.93
N PHE A 333 -14.25 -9.64 1.89
CA PHE A 333 -12.79 -9.66 1.81
C PHE A 333 -12.18 -10.66 2.79
N HIS A 334 -11.25 -11.46 2.30
CA HIS A 334 -10.53 -12.49 3.06
C HIS A 334 -9.16 -11.97 3.43
N ASN A 335 -9.05 -11.34 4.61
CA ASN A 335 -7.79 -10.82 5.12
C ASN A 335 -7.02 -11.90 5.88
N GLY A 336 -5.73 -12.02 5.60
CA GLY A 336 -4.82 -12.93 6.27
C GLY A 336 -3.48 -12.28 6.63
N PRO A 337 -2.57 -13.04 7.24
CA PRO A 337 -1.20 -12.59 7.55
C PRO A 337 -0.40 -12.09 6.35
N VAL A 338 -0.72 -12.54 5.14
CA VAL A 338 -0.09 -12.11 3.88
C VAL A 338 -0.82 -10.93 3.21
N GLY A 339 -1.74 -10.26 3.93
CA GLY A 339 -2.60 -9.22 3.39
C GLY A 339 -3.95 -9.76 2.89
N LEU A 340 -4.58 -9.04 1.95
CA LEU A 340 -5.84 -9.49 1.33
C LEU A 340 -5.58 -10.71 0.43
N SER A 341 -5.97 -11.90 0.88
CA SER A 341 -5.71 -13.17 0.19
C SER A 341 -6.81 -13.57 -0.79
N GLY A 342 -8.00 -12.96 -0.68
CA GLY A 342 -9.07 -13.17 -1.64
C GLY A 342 -10.28 -12.28 -1.42
N GLN A 343 -11.26 -12.43 -2.31
CA GLN A 343 -12.56 -11.80 -2.18
C GLN A 343 -13.66 -12.73 -2.70
N THR A 344 -14.87 -12.53 -2.19
CA THR A 344 -16.08 -13.20 -2.68
C THR A 344 -17.12 -12.15 -3.02
N ALA A 345 -17.57 -12.12 -4.28
CA ALA A 345 -18.66 -11.25 -4.72
C ALA A 345 -19.71 -12.07 -5.47
N ALA A 346 -20.98 -11.96 -5.07
CA ALA A 346 -22.08 -12.73 -5.66
C ALA A 346 -21.82 -14.26 -5.74
N GLY A 347 -21.09 -14.82 -4.77
CA GLY A 347 -20.72 -16.24 -4.71
C GLY A 347 -19.57 -16.64 -5.63
N VAL A 348 -18.87 -15.68 -6.24
CA VAL A 348 -17.68 -15.91 -7.07
C VAL A 348 -16.45 -15.50 -6.28
N ASP A 349 -15.50 -16.44 -6.16
CA ASP A 349 -14.24 -16.22 -5.46
C ASP A 349 -13.12 -15.82 -6.42
N ILE A 350 -12.34 -14.84 -6.01
CA ILE A 350 -11.04 -14.50 -6.59
C ILE A 350 -10.01 -14.60 -5.47
N ASN A 351 -9.02 -15.48 -5.64
CA ASN A 351 -7.99 -15.74 -4.64
C ASN A 351 -6.65 -15.19 -5.12
N PHE A 352 -6.09 -14.25 -4.40
CA PHE A 352 -4.85 -13.57 -4.74
C PHE A 352 -3.65 -14.44 -4.38
N THR A 353 -2.66 -14.45 -5.27
CA THR A 353 -1.41 -15.18 -5.07
C THR A 353 -0.36 -14.21 -4.59
N ARG A 354 0.14 -14.46 -3.38
CA ARG A 354 1.09 -13.59 -2.71
C ARG A 354 2.30 -14.35 -2.20
N CYS A 355 3.45 -13.69 -2.22
CA CYS A 355 4.62 -14.12 -1.45
C CYS A 355 4.34 -14.04 0.06
N PRO A 356 5.15 -14.69 0.89
CA PRO A 356 5.08 -14.61 2.35
C PRO A 356 5.09 -13.18 2.89
N GLU A 357 5.86 -12.33 2.20
CA GLU A 357 6.01 -10.90 2.43
C GLU A 357 4.78 -10.06 2.04
N GLY A 358 3.82 -10.67 1.34
CA GLY A 358 2.60 -10.03 0.84
C GLY A 358 2.67 -9.59 -0.62
N ASP A 359 3.83 -9.62 -1.28
CA ASP A 359 3.97 -9.20 -2.69
C ASP A 359 3.04 -9.97 -3.64
N LEU A 360 2.33 -9.23 -4.49
CA LEU A 360 1.27 -9.76 -5.35
C LEU A 360 1.82 -10.28 -6.69
N HIS A 361 1.51 -11.52 -7.05
CA HIS A 361 1.98 -12.13 -8.31
C HIS A 361 0.89 -12.63 -9.25
N GLY A 362 -0.34 -12.77 -8.76
CA GLY A 362 -1.42 -13.22 -9.61
C GLY A 362 -2.72 -13.41 -8.85
N PHE A 363 -3.67 -14.05 -9.50
CA PHE A 363 -4.92 -14.46 -8.89
C PHE A 363 -5.43 -15.77 -9.51
N ARG A 364 -6.32 -16.42 -8.77
CA ARG A 364 -6.92 -17.69 -9.11
C ARG A 364 -8.43 -17.53 -9.04
N THR A 365 -9.12 -18.00 -10.06
CA THR A 365 -10.56 -18.28 -10.02
C THR A 365 -10.74 -19.80 -9.94
N ALA A 366 -11.99 -20.30 -9.91
CA ALA A 366 -12.29 -21.71 -9.65
C ALA A 366 -11.36 -22.71 -10.37
N ASP A 367 -11.11 -22.53 -11.67
CA ASP A 367 -10.30 -23.45 -12.48
C ASP A 367 -9.16 -22.76 -13.26
N LYS A 368 -8.91 -21.47 -13.04
CA LYS A 368 -7.94 -20.69 -13.85
C LYS A 368 -6.98 -19.92 -12.98
N ARG A 369 -5.78 -19.71 -13.51
CA ARG A 369 -4.72 -18.92 -12.89
C ARG A 369 -4.28 -17.82 -13.83
N TYR A 370 -3.95 -16.68 -13.23
CA TYR A 370 -3.56 -15.48 -13.94
C TYR A 370 -2.38 -14.84 -13.22
N TYR A 371 -1.45 -14.27 -13.97
CA TYR A 371 -0.23 -13.69 -13.43
C TYR A 371 -0.09 -12.23 -13.85
N TYR A 372 0.38 -11.41 -12.91
CA TYR A 372 0.56 -9.99 -13.11
C TYR A 372 1.94 -9.68 -13.68
N LEU A 373 1.96 -8.83 -14.70
CA LEU A 373 3.15 -8.21 -15.25
C LEU A 373 3.17 -6.74 -14.83
N THR A 374 4.26 -6.29 -14.22
CA THR A 374 4.28 -5.01 -13.50
C THR A 374 5.33 -4.03 -14.02
N ASP A 375 5.10 -2.73 -13.82
CA ASP A 375 6.09 -1.68 -14.07
C ASP A 375 7.06 -1.49 -12.88
N LEU A 376 7.83 -0.39 -12.92
CA LEU A 376 8.83 -0.01 -11.92
C LEU A 376 8.25 0.11 -10.49
N ILE A 377 7.01 0.58 -10.36
CA ILE A 377 6.38 0.86 -9.06
C ILE A 377 5.37 -0.21 -8.66
N GLY A 378 5.29 -1.31 -9.42
CA GLY A 378 4.35 -2.40 -9.17
C GLY A 378 2.97 -2.18 -9.79
N SER A 379 2.78 -1.18 -10.65
CA SER A 379 1.53 -1.02 -11.41
C SER A 379 1.36 -2.20 -12.35
N ILE A 380 0.18 -2.80 -12.37
CA ILE A 380 -0.11 -3.94 -13.26
C ILE A 380 -0.29 -3.41 -14.68
N GLU A 381 0.67 -3.65 -15.55
CA GLU A 381 0.62 -3.23 -16.97
C GLU A 381 -0.15 -4.27 -17.81
N ALA A 382 -0.06 -5.55 -17.45
CA ALA A 382 -0.77 -6.63 -18.12
C ALA A 382 -1.07 -7.82 -17.20
N VAL A 383 -2.06 -8.62 -17.61
CA VAL A 383 -2.38 -9.91 -17.00
C VAL A 383 -2.24 -10.99 -18.05
N VAL A 384 -1.58 -12.10 -17.69
CA VAL A 384 -1.44 -13.28 -18.54
C VAL A 384 -2.19 -14.48 -17.96
N ASP A 385 -2.73 -15.33 -18.82
CA ASP A 385 -3.24 -16.64 -18.42
C ASP A 385 -2.12 -17.70 -18.37
N GLU A 386 -2.48 -18.93 -18.00
CA GLU A 386 -1.59 -20.09 -17.89
C GLU A 386 -1.01 -20.59 -19.23
N ASP A 387 -1.54 -20.13 -20.36
CA ASP A 387 -1.03 -20.43 -21.70
C ASP A 387 -0.08 -19.31 -22.21
N GLY A 388 0.13 -18.28 -21.38
CA GLY A 388 0.95 -17.12 -21.70
C GLY A 388 0.27 -16.11 -22.64
N ASN A 389 -1.06 -16.16 -22.77
CA ASN A 389 -1.82 -15.16 -23.51
C ASN A 389 -2.03 -13.91 -22.64
N LYS A 390 -1.82 -12.73 -23.22
CA LYS A 390 -2.21 -11.47 -22.58
C LYS A 390 -3.73 -11.32 -22.61
N VAL A 391 -4.37 -11.41 -21.44
CA VAL A 391 -5.84 -11.30 -21.29
C VAL A 391 -6.27 -9.90 -20.88
N ASN A 392 -5.43 -9.16 -20.16
CA ASN A 392 -5.67 -7.76 -19.83
C ASN A 392 -4.46 -6.88 -20.16
N GLN A 393 -4.71 -5.60 -20.44
CA GLN A 393 -3.74 -4.53 -20.57
C GLN A 393 -4.32 -3.28 -19.90
N TYR A 394 -3.64 -2.76 -18.90
CA TYR A 394 -4.07 -1.55 -18.20
C TYR A 394 -3.22 -0.37 -18.61
N LEU A 395 -3.86 0.78 -18.71
CA LEU A 395 -3.21 2.05 -18.96
C LEU A 395 -3.69 3.03 -17.89
N TYR A 396 -2.77 3.82 -17.36
CA TYR A 396 -3.03 4.72 -16.26
C TYR A 396 -2.81 6.19 -16.67
N GLU A 397 -3.61 7.08 -16.09
CA GLU A 397 -3.25 8.48 -15.89
C GLU A 397 -2.18 8.59 -14.77
N LEU A 398 -1.68 9.80 -14.50
CA LEU A 398 -0.51 10.04 -13.63
C LEU A 398 -0.57 9.36 -12.25
N PHE A 399 -1.75 9.33 -11.63
CA PHE A 399 -1.96 8.84 -10.27
C PHE A 399 -2.82 7.57 -10.21
N GLY A 400 -2.91 6.84 -11.32
CA GLY A 400 -3.52 5.51 -11.35
C GLY A 400 -4.96 5.46 -11.85
N ALA A 401 -5.54 6.58 -12.29
CA ALA A 401 -6.88 6.52 -12.89
C ALA A 401 -6.81 5.71 -14.19
N VAL A 402 -7.74 4.77 -14.36
CA VAL A 402 -7.71 3.86 -15.51
C VAL A 402 -8.16 4.59 -16.76
N ARG A 403 -7.38 4.45 -17.83
CA ARG A 403 -7.66 5.08 -19.12
C ARG A 403 -8.67 4.29 -19.94
N PRO A 404 -9.49 4.95 -20.79
CA PRO A 404 -10.47 4.29 -21.65
C PRO A 404 -9.89 3.27 -22.63
N GLU A 405 -8.61 3.38 -22.99
CA GLU A 405 -7.93 2.46 -23.90
C GLU A 405 -7.51 1.13 -23.24
N THR A 406 -7.74 0.98 -21.93
CA THR A 406 -7.55 -0.27 -21.19
C THR A 406 -8.39 -1.39 -21.79
N SER A 407 -7.80 -2.59 -21.89
CA SER A 407 -8.49 -3.81 -22.28
C SER A 407 -8.53 -4.78 -21.10
N GLU A 408 -9.72 -5.14 -20.64
CA GLU A 408 -9.91 -6.09 -19.55
C GLU A 408 -10.88 -7.19 -20.00
N GLN A 409 -10.34 -8.38 -20.26
CA GLN A 409 -11.15 -9.57 -20.57
C GLN A 409 -11.49 -10.36 -19.31
N VAL A 410 -10.63 -10.29 -18.29
CA VAL A 410 -10.78 -10.99 -17.02
C VAL A 410 -10.77 -9.96 -15.89
N PRO A 411 -11.95 -9.56 -15.37
CA PRO A 411 -12.04 -8.59 -14.28
C PRO A 411 -11.26 -9.01 -13.04
N GLN A 412 -10.49 -8.08 -12.49
CA GLN A 412 -9.77 -8.21 -11.22
C GLN A 412 -9.58 -6.82 -10.61
N PRO A 413 -9.27 -6.64 -9.31
CA PRO A 413 -9.28 -5.33 -8.67
C PRO A 413 -7.92 -4.63 -8.52
N TYR A 414 -6.80 -5.36 -8.61
CA TYR A 414 -5.47 -4.76 -8.42
C TYR A 414 -5.04 -3.97 -9.65
N ARG A 415 -4.44 -2.80 -9.45
CA ARG A 415 -4.12 -1.87 -10.56
C ARG A 415 -2.81 -1.13 -10.32
N TYR A 416 -2.87 0.19 -10.29
CA TYR A 416 -1.75 1.11 -10.13
C TYR A 416 -1.02 0.86 -8.80
N ALA A 417 0.32 0.79 -8.87
CA ALA A 417 1.20 0.49 -7.74
C ALA A 417 0.77 -0.74 -6.89
N GLY A 418 0.11 -1.73 -7.51
CA GLY A 418 -0.43 -2.90 -6.81
C GLY A 418 -1.54 -2.59 -5.80
N GLY A 419 -2.14 -1.40 -5.88
CA GLY A 419 -3.27 -1.01 -5.04
C GLY A 419 -4.58 -1.68 -5.48
N TYR A 420 -5.47 -1.94 -4.52
CA TYR A 420 -6.80 -2.46 -4.78
C TYR A 420 -7.73 -1.32 -5.19
N GLN A 421 -8.15 -1.28 -6.46
CA GLN A 421 -9.16 -0.33 -6.94
C GLN A 421 -10.55 -0.95 -6.76
N ASP A 422 -11.43 -0.25 -6.05
CA ASP A 422 -12.78 -0.72 -5.76
C ASP A 422 -13.85 -0.05 -6.66
N PRO A 423 -15.10 -0.53 -6.65
CA PRO A 423 -16.17 0.02 -7.50
C PRO A 423 -16.55 1.49 -7.25
N THR A 424 -15.93 2.15 -6.25
CA THR A 424 -16.04 3.60 -6.04
C THR A 424 -14.96 4.39 -6.79
N GLU A 425 -14.16 3.71 -7.61
CA GLU A 425 -12.98 4.19 -8.34
C GLU A 425 -11.77 4.55 -7.47
N LEU A 426 -11.93 4.57 -6.15
CA LEU A 426 -10.86 4.78 -5.18
C LEU A 426 -9.96 3.55 -5.05
N TYR A 427 -8.70 3.82 -4.73
CA TYR A 427 -7.74 2.81 -4.32
C TYR A 427 -7.73 2.67 -2.80
N HIS A 428 -8.00 1.49 -2.27
CA HIS A 428 -7.82 1.19 -0.86
C HIS A 428 -6.34 0.85 -0.58
N LEU A 429 -5.65 1.75 0.11
CA LEU A 429 -4.23 1.69 0.44
C LEU A 429 -4.07 1.63 1.97
N GLY A 430 -4.33 0.46 2.55
CA GLY A 430 -4.21 0.22 3.99
C GLY A 430 -5.06 1.19 4.82
N ALA A 431 -4.40 2.14 5.50
CA ALA A 431 -5.04 3.13 6.35
C ALA A 431 -5.81 4.21 5.56
N ARG A 432 -5.58 4.34 4.24
CA ARG A 432 -6.20 5.39 3.44
C ARG A 432 -6.83 4.95 2.10
N TYR A 433 -7.54 5.89 1.48
CA TYR A 433 -8.23 5.77 0.21
C TYR A 433 -7.69 6.86 -0.71
N LEU A 434 -7.11 6.45 -1.83
CA LEU A 434 -6.50 7.34 -2.82
C LEU A 434 -7.50 7.61 -3.94
N GLU A 435 -7.73 8.90 -4.20
CA GLU A 435 -8.43 9.41 -5.37
C GLU A 435 -7.42 9.56 -6.52
N PRO A 436 -7.54 8.73 -7.59
CA PRO A 436 -6.45 8.53 -8.54
C PRO A 436 -6.40 9.51 -9.72
N TYR A 437 -7.33 10.48 -9.85
CA TYR A 437 -7.23 11.50 -10.89
C TYR A 437 -6.24 12.60 -10.54
N ILE A 438 -6.11 12.94 -9.26
CA ILE A 438 -5.22 14.01 -8.79
C ILE A 438 -4.21 13.57 -7.72
N GLY A 439 -4.17 12.27 -7.39
CA GLY A 439 -3.16 11.76 -6.45
C GLY A 439 -3.34 12.30 -5.03
N ARG A 440 -4.56 12.21 -4.51
CA ARG A 440 -4.88 12.75 -3.18
C ARG A 440 -5.69 11.76 -2.36
N PHE A 441 -5.40 11.66 -1.07
CA PHE A 441 -6.20 10.85 -0.16
C PHE A 441 -7.54 11.52 0.17
N THR A 442 -8.57 10.73 0.45
CA THR A 442 -9.90 11.25 0.84
C THR A 442 -10.00 11.60 2.33
N GLN A 443 -8.94 11.39 3.11
CA GLN A 443 -8.84 11.72 4.52
C GLN A 443 -7.39 12.04 4.88
N PRO A 444 -7.15 12.84 5.93
CA PRO A 444 -5.80 13.19 6.34
C PRO A 444 -5.00 11.97 6.80
N ASP A 445 -3.68 12.03 6.63
CA ASP A 445 -2.72 11.11 7.20
C ASP A 445 -2.97 10.91 8.71
N PRO A 446 -3.38 9.70 9.15
CA PRO A 446 -3.66 9.46 10.55
C PRO A 446 -2.39 9.50 11.42
N SER A 447 -1.20 9.33 10.82
CA SER A 447 0.08 9.41 11.51
C SER A 447 0.48 10.86 11.83
N GLY A 448 0.04 11.81 11.01
CA GLY A 448 0.35 13.24 11.11
C GLY A 448 1.80 13.59 10.77
N GLN A 449 2.50 12.74 10.02
CA GLN A 449 3.92 12.93 9.68
C GLN A 449 4.09 13.72 8.37
N GLU A 450 3.10 13.68 7.50
CA GLU A 450 3.14 14.37 6.21
C GLU A 450 2.88 15.88 6.35
N LEU A 451 3.66 16.70 5.62
CA LEU A 451 3.48 18.16 5.59
C LEU A 451 2.10 18.53 5.01
N ASN A 452 1.75 17.87 3.90
CA ASN A 452 0.41 17.90 3.34
C ASN A 452 -0.27 16.57 3.67
N PRO A 453 -1.30 16.57 4.55
CA PRO A 453 -1.88 15.34 5.05
C PRO A 453 -2.68 14.55 4.00
N TYR A 454 -2.91 15.10 2.81
CA TYR A 454 -3.65 14.42 1.76
C TYR A 454 -2.80 14.05 0.54
N LEU A 455 -1.56 14.54 0.43
CA LEU A 455 -0.77 14.40 -0.79
C LEU A 455 -0.24 12.96 -0.93
N TYR A 456 -0.56 12.30 -2.05
CA TYR A 456 0.01 11.00 -2.36
C TYR A 456 1.48 11.12 -2.80
N ALA A 457 2.31 10.18 -2.35
CA ALA A 457 3.67 9.99 -2.87
C ALA A 457 4.56 11.25 -2.83
N ALA A 458 4.28 12.17 -1.91
CA ALA A 458 4.87 13.51 -1.84
C ALA A 458 4.82 14.32 -3.16
N GLY A 459 3.82 14.05 -4.02
CA GLY A 459 3.69 14.67 -5.33
C GLY A 459 4.63 14.09 -6.40
N ASP A 460 5.26 12.95 -6.14
CA ASP A 460 6.13 12.24 -7.08
C ASP A 460 5.67 10.78 -7.25
N PRO A 461 4.55 10.54 -7.98
CA PRO A 461 3.95 9.23 -8.15
C PRO A 461 4.73 8.30 -9.10
N THR A 462 5.76 8.80 -9.78
CA THR A 462 6.60 8.03 -10.69
C THR A 462 7.75 7.36 -9.97
N ASN A 463 8.20 7.94 -8.84
CA ASN A 463 9.32 7.43 -8.04
C ASN A 463 8.95 7.03 -6.62
N ASN A 464 7.72 7.30 -6.16
CA ASN A 464 7.29 6.96 -4.82
C ASN A 464 5.92 6.25 -4.81
N ILE A 465 5.71 5.38 -3.83
CA ILE A 465 4.44 4.72 -3.55
C ILE A 465 4.09 4.83 -2.07
N ASP A 466 2.81 4.80 -1.71
CA ASP A 466 2.35 4.64 -0.32
C ASP A 466 1.49 3.38 -0.20
N PRO A 467 2.11 2.20 0.04
CA PRO A 467 1.38 0.94 0.15
C PRO A 467 0.49 0.84 1.40
N THR A 468 0.81 1.63 2.42
CA THR A 468 0.21 1.51 3.75
C THR A 468 -0.86 2.55 4.04
N GLY A 469 -0.89 3.63 3.26
CA GLY A 469 -1.66 4.83 3.55
C GLY A 469 -1.15 5.57 4.79
N LEU A 470 0.08 5.35 5.26
CA LEU A 470 0.65 6.01 6.45
C LEU A 470 1.92 6.81 6.14
N GLY A 471 2.40 6.73 4.90
CA GLY A 471 3.63 7.38 4.48
C GLY A 471 4.15 6.80 3.19
N PHE A 472 4.76 7.65 2.38
CA PHE A 472 5.33 7.27 1.10
C PHE A 472 6.78 6.77 1.24
N TRP A 473 7.18 5.95 0.28
CA TRP A 473 8.51 5.37 0.16
C TRP A 473 9.02 5.63 -1.24
N SER A 474 10.33 5.89 -1.38
CA SER A 474 10.93 5.89 -2.71
C SER A 474 10.96 4.48 -3.28
N SER A 475 10.24 4.26 -4.39
CA SER A 475 10.48 3.13 -5.27
C SER A 475 11.88 3.23 -5.89
N ALA A 476 12.42 4.45 -5.96
CA ALA A 476 13.80 4.75 -6.29
C ALA A 476 14.77 4.39 -5.14
N TRP A 477 14.95 3.08 -4.87
CA TRP A 477 16.15 2.37 -4.36
C TRP A 477 16.93 2.91 -3.14
N SER A 478 16.57 4.05 -2.56
CA SER A 478 17.40 4.83 -1.64
C SER A 478 17.05 4.57 -0.18
N ALA A 479 17.31 3.33 0.27
CA ALA A 479 17.45 3.04 1.71
C ALA A 479 18.41 1.89 2.04
N ILE A 480 18.89 1.08 1.08
CA ILE A 480 19.53 -0.22 1.40
C ILE A 480 21.07 -0.24 1.28
N ASP A 481 21.72 0.74 0.64
CA ASP A 481 23.17 0.61 0.40
C ASP A 481 24.08 0.97 1.61
N SER A 482 23.55 1.55 2.69
CA SER A 482 24.39 1.88 3.86
C SER A 482 24.48 0.77 4.93
N LEU A 483 23.67 -0.30 4.84
CA LEU A 483 23.56 -1.33 5.89
C LEU A 483 23.84 -2.77 5.43
N SER A 484 24.15 -2.98 4.15
CA SER A 484 24.44 -4.31 3.57
C SER A 484 25.75 -4.95 4.04
N LYS A 485 26.53 -4.33 4.95
CA LYS A 485 27.90 -4.77 5.24
C LYS A 485 28.15 -5.51 6.55
N SER A 486 27.21 -5.58 7.51
CA SER A 486 27.39 -6.50 8.65
C SER A 486 26.23 -6.48 9.62
N SER A 487 25.85 -7.68 10.07
CA SER A 487 24.90 -8.02 11.15
C SER A 487 23.51 -8.45 10.68
N LEU A 488 22.94 -9.39 11.44
CA LEU A 488 21.58 -9.93 11.31
C LEU A 488 20.50 -8.83 11.26
N ALA A 489 20.80 -7.63 11.77
CA ALA A 489 19.94 -6.45 11.70
C ALA A 489 19.92 -5.76 10.31
N GLY A 490 21.00 -5.88 9.52
CA GLY A 490 21.05 -5.37 8.14
C GLY A 490 20.25 -6.21 7.14
N LYS A 491 19.93 -7.47 7.49
CA LYS A 491 19.11 -8.38 6.66
C LYS A 491 17.60 -8.14 6.81
N ILE A 492 17.15 -7.54 7.91
CA ILE A 492 15.74 -7.18 8.14
C ILE A 492 15.25 -6.11 7.14
N LEU A 493 16.16 -5.28 6.60
CA LEU A 493 15.85 -4.26 5.58
C LEU A 493 15.95 -4.76 4.13
N TYR A 494 16.59 -5.91 3.88
CA TYR A 494 16.67 -6.49 2.54
C TYR A 494 15.36 -7.15 2.10
N TYR A 495 14.71 -7.80 3.07
CA TYR A 495 13.33 -8.29 2.97
C TYR A 495 12.29 -7.20 2.86
N TRP A 496 12.67 -5.93 2.73
CA TRP A 496 11.72 -4.81 2.68
C TRP A 496 11.45 -4.31 1.26
N GLN A 497 12.15 -4.74 0.19
CA GLN A 497 11.86 -4.25 -1.18
C GLN A 497 11.28 -5.29 -2.15
N GLY A 498 11.32 -6.58 -1.81
CA GLY A 498 10.42 -7.60 -2.39
C GLY A 498 9.18 -7.82 -1.52
N CYS A 499 8.76 -6.78 -0.80
CA CYS A 499 7.85 -6.87 0.35
C CYS A 499 6.93 -5.65 0.49
N LEU A 500 6.88 -4.74 -0.49
CA LEU A 500 6.15 -3.48 -0.35
C LEU A 500 5.01 -3.30 -1.34
N VAL A 501 4.66 -4.32 -2.13
CA VAL A 501 3.45 -4.27 -2.96
C VAL A 501 2.25 -4.97 -2.26
N GLY A 502 2.40 -5.44 -1.02
CA GLY A 502 1.28 -6.09 -0.32
C GLY A 502 1.35 -6.24 1.19
N MET A 503 2.22 -5.53 1.90
CA MET A 503 2.20 -5.59 3.37
C MET A 503 1.02 -4.83 3.98
N GLY A 504 0.00 -5.58 4.39
CA GLY A 504 -0.60 -5.40 5.71
C GLY A 504 0.33 -6.06 6.72
N VAL A 505 1.20 -5.27 7.36
CA VAL A 505 2.34 -5.76 8.16
C VAL A 505 1.88 -6.63 9.35
N ALA A 506 1.93 -7.95 9.21
CA ALA A 506 1.84 -8.90 10.33
C ALA A 506 3.21 -9.04 11.05
N PHE A 507 3.75 -7.93 11.56
CA PHE A 507 4.87 -7.96 12.51
C PHE A 507 4.38 -7.48 13.87
N SER A 508 4.07 -8.45 14.75
CA SER A 508 3.40 -8.25 16.04
C SER A 508 2.11 -7.42 15.90
N SER A 509 1.00 -8.11 15.68
CA SER A 509 -0.38 -7.61 15.53
C SER A 509 -0.91 -6.70 16.65
N GLY A 510 -0.06 -6.25 17.58
CA GLY A 510 -0.37 -5.21 18.55
C GLY A 510 0.31 -3.85 18.34
N ALA A 511 1.42 -3.79 17.59
CA ALA A 511 2.26 -2.60 17.56
C ALA A 511 1.86 -1.58 16.47
N PHE A 512 1.48 -2.06 15.30
CA PHE A 512 1.08 -1.20 14.17
C PHE A 512 -0.39 -0.77 14.24
N GLU A 513 -1.32 -1.67 14.64
CA GLU A 513 -2.75 -1.34 14.83
C GLU A 513 -2.98 -0.16 15.80
N PHE A 514 -2.03 0.06 16.72
CA PHE A 514 -2.07 1.16 17.70
C PHE A 514 -1.34 2.43 17.25
N ALA A 515 -0.35 2.34 16.36
CA ALA A 515 0.39 3.51 15.92
C ALA A 515 -0.52 4.52 15.17
N ALA A 516 -1.46 4.04 14.38
CA ALA A 516 -2.45 4.87 13.66
C ALA A 516 -3.45 5.57 14.60
N ALA A 517 -3.78 4.95 15.75
CA ALA A 517 -4.69 5.55 16.73
C ALA A 517 -4.01 6.54 17.70
N LEU A 518 -2.72 6.37 17.97
CA LEU A 518 -2.03 7.04 19.10
C LEU A 518 -1.10 8.19 18.70
N GLY A 519 -0.76 8.36 17.41
CA GLY A 519 0.21 9.37 16.98
C GLY A 519 1.66 9.04 17.41
N PRO A 520 2.65 9.83 16.94
CA PRO A 520 4.05 9.40 16.80
C PRO A 520 4.83 9.18 18.11
N GLU A 521 4.43 9.79 19.24
CA GLU A 521 5.21 9.69 20.49
C GLU A 521 4.95 8.38 21.27
N ALA A 522 3.81 7.71 21.06
CA ALA A 522 3.50 6.43 21.70
C ALA A 522 4.07 5.23 20.91
N ALA A 523 4.31 5.37 19.61
CA ALA A 523 4.91 4.34 18.75
C ALA A 523 6.33 3.96 19.23
N LEU A 524 7.07 4.91 19.80
CA LEU A 524 8.41 4.69 20.36
C LEU A 524 8.43 3.82 21.62
N ALA A 525 7.36 3.81 22.43
CA ALA A 525 7.28 2.95 23.60
C ALA A 525 6.96 1.49 23.24
N VAL A 526 6.24 1.27 22.13
CA VAL A 526 5.87 -0.08 21.67
C VAL A 526 6.97 -0.72 20.82
N LEU A 527 7.70 0.07 20.03
CA LEU A 527 8.89 -0.39 19.28
C LEU A 527 10.08 -0.76 20.18
N GLY A 528 10.17 -0.19 21.39
CA GLY A 528 11.26 -0.43 22.33
C GLY A 528 11.21 -1.76 23.09
N LEU A 529 10.10 -2.51 23.03
CA LEU A 529 9.87 -3.68 23.90
C LEU A 529 9.72 -5.02 23.17
N THR A 530 9.58 -5.04 21.84
CA THR A 530 9.46 -6.29 21.07
C THR A 530 10.78 -6.84 20.51
N CYS A 531 11.88 -6.07 20.59
CA CYS A 531 13.18 -6.49 20.04
C CYS A 531 14.28 -6.83 21.06
N TRP A 532 14.01 -6.84 22.38
CA TRP A 532 15.04 -7.14 23.38
C TRP A 532 14.70 -8.34 24.27
N GLY A 533 14.48 -9.50 23.64
CA GLY A 533 14.54 -10.79 24.29
C GLY A 533 15.96 -11.36 24.26
N GLY A 534 16.78 -11.07 25.28
CA GLY A 534 17.92 -11.92 25.62
C GLY A 534 19.33 -11.45 25.21
N ALA A 535 19.81 -10.35 25.78
CA ALA A 535 21.24 -10.17 26.01
C ALA A 535 21.46 -9.56 27.39
N LYS A 536 22.08 -10.34 28.31
CA LYS A 536 22.56 -9.81 29.59
C LYS A 536 23.66 -8.78 29.31
N LEU A 537 23.36 -7.50 29.50
CA LEU A 537 24.36 -6.44 29.58
C LEU A 537 25.20 -6.65 30.85
N SER A 538 26.38 -7.25 30.72
CA SER A 538 27.45 -7.11 31.70
C SER A 538 28.07 -5.72 31.57
N ASN A 539 27.99 -4.94 32.65
CA ASN A 539 28.64 -3.64 32.81
C ASN A 539 30.07 -3.63 32.29
N VAL A 540 30.39 -2.73 31.36
CA VAL A 540 31.75 -2.29 31.09
C VAL A 540 31.83 -0.79 31.34
N ASN A 541 32.58 -0.46 32.39
CA ASN A 541 32.91 0.89 32.84
C ASN A 541 33.82 1.64 31.85
N ALA A 542 33.72 2.97 31.97
CA ALA A 542 34.78 3.97 31.81
C ALA A 542 35.24 4.32 30.38
N LEU A 543 34.79 5.50 29.93
CA LEU A 543 35.49 6.38 29.00
C LEU A 543 36.82 6.84 29.63
N PRO A 544 37.94 6.93 28.88
CA PRO A 544 39.08 7.74 29.28
C PRO A 544 38.87 9.20 28.87
N GLU A 545 39.05 10.09 29.84
CA GLU A 545 39.20 11.54 29.65
C GLU A 545 40.41 11.83 28.75
N ILE A 546 40.23 12.74 27.79
CA ILE A 546 41.33 13.37 27.07
C ILE A 546 41.50 14.76 27.68
N GLY A 547 42.48 14.90 28.57
CA GLY A 547 43.02 16.17 29.04
C GLY A 547 44.46 16.30 28.60
N GLY A 548 44.83 17.49 28.10
CA GLY A 548 46.23 17.89 27.96
C GLY A 548 46.87 18.20 29.31
#